data_AF-A7SWD8-F1
#
_entry.id   AF-A7SWD8-F1
#
_cell.length_a   1.000
_cell.length_b   1.000
_cell.length_c   1.000
_cell.angle_alpha   90.00
_cell.angle_beta   90.00
_cell.angle_gamma   90.00
#
_symmetry.space_group_name_H-M   'P 1'
#
loop_
_entity.id
_entity.type
_entity.pdbx_description
1 polymer ?
#
loop_
_entity_poly.entity_id
_entity_poly.type
_entity_poly.pdbx_seq_one_letter_code
_entity_poly.pdbx_strand_id
1 'polypeptide(L)'
;MKMWTDNTCIRFKERTNERAYATFHFGSGCSSEVGMKNRQQHISLGNGCWHAGVVAHEIAHALGFFHEQSRPDRDNYVTIYINNVEGCKISNYFICL
;
A
#
# COMPACT_ATOMS: atom_id res chain seq x y z
N MET A 1 11.91 -8.13 0.13
CA MET A 1 12.60 -6.99 0.76
C MET A 1 13.73 -6.38 -0.08
N LYS A 2 14.54 -7.17 -0.80
CA LYS A 2 15.66 -6.65 -1.62
C LYS A 2 15.32 -5.50 -2.57
N MET A 3 14.15 -5.54 -3.23
CA MET A 3 13.67 -4.44 -4.09
C MET A 3 13.72 -3.07 -3.41
N TRP A 4 13.44 -3.01 -2.10
CA TRP A 4 13.51 -1.77 -1.34
C TRP A 4 14.91 -1.49 -0.80
N THR A 5 15.57 -2.50 -0.21
CA THR A 5 16.87 -2.29 0.45
C THR A 5 18.00 -1.94 -0.52
N ASP A 6 17.92 -2.45 -1.74
CA ASP A 6 18.96 -2.28 -2.76
C ASP A 6 18.82 -0.94 -3.51
N ASN A 7 17.60 -0.36 -3.53
CA ASN A 7 17.29 0.86 -4.28
C ASN A 7 17.01 2.08 -3.40
N THR A 8 16.93 1.92 -2.08
CA THR A 8 16.58 2.99 -1.15
C THR A 8 17.37 2.88 0.15
N CYS A 9 17.21 3.87 1.04
CA CYS A 9 17.74 3.80 2.42
C CYS A 9 16.86 2.99 3.38
N ILE A 10 15.71 2.46 2.94
CA ILE A 10 14.80 1.68 3.79
C ILE A 10 15.47 0.36 4.18
N ARG A 11 15.37 -0.01 5.46
CA ARG A 11 15.90 -1.26 6.02
C ARG A 11 14.81 -1.99 6.78
N PHE A 12 14.75 -3.31 6.58
CA PHE A 12 13.82 -4.19 7.25
C PHE A 12 14.59 -5.01 8.28
N LYS A 13 14.02 -5.16 9.46
CA LYS A 13 14.49 -6.11 10.47
C LYS A 13 13.30 -6.86 11.03
N GLU A 14 13.53 -8.07 11.49
CA GLU A 14 12.53 -8.78 12.27
C GLU A 14 12.27 -8.02 13.57
N ARG A 15 10.99 -7.95 13.95
CA ARG A 15 10.56 -7.27 15.16
C ARG A 15 11.09 -8.01 16.39
N THR A 16 11.53 -7.27 17.40
CA THR A 16 11.81 -7.80 18.74
C THR A 16 10.79 -7.27 19.76
N ASN A 17 10.80 -5.97 20.03
CA ASN A 17 9.95 -5.32 21.04
C ASN A 17 9.36 -3.97 20.57
N GLU A 18 9.52 -3.64 19.29
CA GLU A 18 9.01 -2.39 18.74
C GLU A 18 7.49 -2.32 18.88
N ARG A 19 7.00 -1.14 19.26
CA ARG A 19 5.56 -0.86 19.40
C ARG A 19 4.87 -0.82 18.03
N ALA A 20 5.47 -0.14 17.07
CA ALA A 20 4.94 0.01 15.71
C ALA A 20 5.68 -0.94 14.78
N TYR A 21 4.94 -1.80 14.08
CA TYR A 21 5.50 -2.80 13.18
C TYR A 21 4.44 -3.31 12.20
N ALA A 22 4.90 -3.80 11.06
CA ALA A 22 4.05 -4.44 10.07
C ALA A 22 4.13 -5.97 10.19
N THR A 23 3.01 -6.65 9.95
CA THR A 23 2.95 -8.11 9.85
C THR A 23 2.31 -8.53 8.53
N PHE A 24 3.01 -9.39 7.79
CA PHE A 24 2.43 -10.05 6.62
C PHE A 24 1.54 -11.18 7.11
N HIS A 25 0.31 -11.26 6.59
CA HIS A 25 -0.61 -12.33 6.92
C HIS A 25 -1.39 -12.76 5.69
N PHE A 26 -1.89 -14.00 5.72
CA PHE A 26 -2.76 -14.51 4.68
C PHE A 26 -4.19 -13.99 4.91
N GLY A 27 -4.64 -13.09 4.03
CA GLY A 27 -5.95 -12.45 4.10
C GLY A 27 -6.72 -12.57 2.79
N SER A 28 -7.79 -11.80 2.65
CA SER A 28 -8.54 -11.66 1.39
C SER A 28 -7.97 -10.49 0.58
N GLY A 29 -7.48 -10.78 -0.64
CA GLY A 29 -6.89 -9.77 -1.52
C GLY A 29 -5.52 -9.25 -1.06
N CYS A 30 -5.07 -8.16 -1.70
CA CYS A 30 -3.80 -7.49 -1.42
C CYS A 30 -4.11 -6.09 -0.87
N SER A 31 -3.65 -5.76 0.33
CA SER A 31 -3.89 -4.45 0.93
C SER A 31 -2.95 -4.11 2.09
N SER A 32 -2.76 -2.81 2.35
CA SER A 32 -2.15 -2.30 3.57
C SER A 32 -2.73 -0.94 3.96
N GLU A 33 -2.62 -0.60 5.25
CA GLU A 33 -2.91 0.74 5.74
C GLU A 33 -1.83 1.73 5.27
N VAL A 34 -2.22 2.95 4.88
CA VAL A 34 -1.27 3.97 4.44
C VAL A 34 -0.54 4.62 5.62
N GLY A 35 0.79 4.49 5.65
CA GLY A 35 1.68 5.08 6.66
C GLY A 35 1.70 4.37 8.02
N MET A 36 2.60 4.81 8.89
CA MET A 36 2.79 4.21 10.22
C MET A 36 1.62 4.51 11.18
N LYS A 37 1.05 3.48 11.82
CA LYS A 37 -0.09 3.63 12.77
C LYS A 37 0.26 3.63 14.26
N ASN A 38 1.53 3.67 14.65
CA ASN A 38 1.97 3.61 16.06
C ASN A 38 1.46 2.36 16.85
N ARG A 39 1.11 1.30 16.12
CA ARG A 39 0.68 -0.03 16.60
C ARG A 39 1.14 -1.11 15.61
N GLN A 40 0.80 -2.36 15.89
CA GLN A 40 0.81 -3.41 14.87
C GLN A 40 -0.13 -3.02 13.73
N GLN A 41 0.35 -3.10 12.49
CA GLN A 41 -0.46 -3.00 11.28
C GLN A 41 -0.27 -4.24 10.41
N HIS A 42 -1.30 -4.58 9.64
CA HIS A 42 -1.32 -5.76 8.80
C HIS A 42 -1.06 -5.38 7.33
N ILE A 43 -0.24 -6.19 6.67
CA ILE A 43 -0.16 -6.27 5.22
C ILE A 43 -0.87 -7.57 4.82
N SER A 44 -1.99 -7.45 4.13
CA SER A 44 -2.81 -8.57 3.66
C SER A 44 -2.28 -9.07 2.33
N LEU A 45 -1.97 -10.37 2.26
CA LEU A 45 -1.55 -11.03 1.03
C LEU A 45 -2.33 -12.33 0.85
N GLY A 46 -3.41 -12.25 0.08
CA GLY A 46 -4.21 -13.41 -0.30
C GLY A 46 -3.64 -14.22 -1.47
N ASN A 47 -4.47 -15.11 -2.01
CA ASN A 47 -4.13 -15.88 -3.21
C ASN A 47 -3.84 -14.94 -4.39
N GLY A 48 -2.73 -15.17 -5.10
CA GLY A 48 -2.28 -14.32 -6.19
C GLY A 48 -1.48 -13.07 -5.80
N CYS A 49 -1.40 -12.70 -4.51
CA CYS A 49 -0.63 -11.51 -4.08
C CYS A 49 0.86 -11.78 -3.86
N TRP A 50 1.28 -13.04 -3.81
CA TRP A 50 2.63 -13.48 -3.40
C TRP A 50 3.68 -13.38 -4.52
N HIS A 51 3.70 -12.26 -5.25
CA HIS A 51 4.76 -11.96 -6.20
C HIS A 51 5.42 -10.61 -5.86
N ALA A 52 6.70 -10.50 -6.21
CA ALA A 52 7.58 -9.45 -5.69
C ALA A 52 7.04 -8.02 -5.88
N GLY A 53 6.45 -7.73 -7.04
CA GLY A 53 5.87 -6.42 -7.35
C GLY A 53 4.69 -6.05 -6.46
N VAL A 54 3.74 -6.96 -6.22
CA VAL A 54 2.58 -6.69 -5.35
C VAL A 54 3.01 -6.58 -3.90
N VAL A 55 3.89 -7.45 -3.43
CA VAL A 55 4.43 -7.32 -2.06
C VAL A 55 5.16 -5.98 -1.89
N ALA A 56 5.91 -5.53 -2.89
CA ALA A 56 6.56 -4.22 -2.85
C ALA A 56 5.55 -3.05 -2.86
N HIS A 57 4.47 -3.17 -3.62
CA HIS A 57 3.37 -2.21 -3.66
C HIS A 57 2.69 -2.08 -2.28
N GLU A 58 2.35 -3.18 -1.63
CA GLU A 58 1.73 -3.13 -0.30
C GLU A 58 2.68 -2.59 0.78
N ILE A 59 3.98 -2.84 0.64
CA ILE A 59 5.00 -2.19 1.48
C ILE A 59 5.02 -0.67 1.23
N ALA A 60 4.84 -0.21 -0.02
CA ALA A 60 4.76 1.22 -0.33
C ALA A 60 3.60 1.89 0.40
N HIS A 61 2.44 1.25 0.45
CA HIS A 61 1.31 1.72 1.26
C HIS A 61 1.70 1.86 2.73
N ALA A 62 2.27 0.81 3.34
CA ALA A 62 2.74 0.87 4.72
C ALA A 62 3.79 1.98 4.98
N LEU A 63 4.60 2.33 3.97
CA LEU A 63 5.57 3.44 4.01
C LEU A 63 4.92 4.83 3.85
N GLY A 64 3.67 4.92 3.41
CA GLY A 64 2.92 6.18 3.30
C GLY A 64 2.56 6.60 1.88
N PHE A 65 2.79 5.76 0.88
CA PHE A 65 2.42 6.06 -0.50
C PHE A 65 0.95 5.74 -0.75
N PHE A 66 0.24 6.69 -1.36
CA PHE A 66 -1.08 6.44 -1.96
C PHE A 66 -0.90 5.95 -3.39
N HIS A 67 -2.01 5.55 -4.02
CA HIS A 67 -1.99 5.28 -5.45
C HIS A 67 -1.65 6.55 -6.25
N GLU A 68 -0.87 6.41 -7.33
CA GLU A 68 -0.41 7.54 -8.14
C GLU A 68 -1.57 8.32 -8.77
N GLN A 69 -2.63 7.61 -9.20
CA GLN A 69 -3.84 8.24 -9.72
C GLN A 69 -4.68 8.96 -8.66
N SER A 70 -4.19 9.10 -7.43
CA SER A 70 -4.82 9.90 -6.38
C SER A 70 -4.06 11.19 -6.08
N ARG A 71 -2.99 11.49 -6.81
CA ARG A 71 -2.25 12.74 -6.66
C ARG A 71 -3.16 13.97 -6.86
N PRO A 72 -2.93 15.07 -6.14
CA PRO A 72 -3.70 16.30 -6.30
C PRO A 72 -3.66 16.90 -7.72
N ASP A 73 -2.58 16.65 -8.46
CA ASP A 73 -2.39 17.13 -9.83
C ASP A 73 -2.79 16.12 -10.91
N ARG A 74 -3.37 14.96 -10.53
CA ARG A 74 -3.66 13.86 -11.49
C ARG A 74 -4.51 14.31 -12.68
N ASP A 75 -5.42 15.27 -12.48
CA ASP A 75 -6.42 15.62 -13.49
C ASP A 75 -5.77 16.35 -14.69
N ASN A 76 -4.49 16.73 -14.56
CA ASN A 76 -3.64 17.20 -15.67
C ASN A 76 -3.08 16.06 -16.56
N TYR A 77 -3.17 14.80 -16.11
CA TYR A 77 -2.50 13.66 -16.75
C TYR A 77 -3.47 12.52 -17.11
N VAL A 78 -4.51 12.29 -16.28
CA VAL A 78 -5.47 11.20 -16.47
C VAL A 78 -6.90 11.68 -16.23
N THR A 79 -7.85 11.07 -16.95
CA THR A 79 -9.28 11.28 -16.74
C THR A 79 -9.90 10.04 -16.13
N ILE A 80 -10.53 10.19 -14.95
CA ILE A 80 -11.28 9.09 -14.32
C ILE A 80 -12.73 9.13 -14.82
N TYR A 81 -13.09 8.16 -15.66
CA TYR A 81 -14.48 7.97 -16.07
C TYR A 81 -15.28 7.33 -14.94
N ILE A 82 -15.77 8.15 -14.00
CA ILE A 82 -16.40 7.68 -12.76
C ILE A 82 -17.61 6.77 -13.00
N ASN A 83 -18.32 6.95 -14.11
CA ASN A 83 -19.46 6.10 -14.50
C ASN A 83 -19.05 4.65 -14.83
N ASN A 84 -17.76 4.41 -15.10
CA ASN A 84 -17.21 3.07 -15.35
C ASN A 84 -16.60 2.46 -14.08
N VAL A 85 -16.66 3.15 -12.94
CA VAL A 85 -16.13 2.69 -11.66
C VAL A 85 -17.26 2.05 -10.85
N GLU A 86 -17.03 0.84 -10.36
CA GLU A 86 -17.93 0.21 -9.39
C GLU A 86 -18.05 1.09 -8.15
N GLY A 87 -19.28 1.41 -7.72
CA GLY A 87 -19.53 2.43 -6.69
C GLY A 87 -18.75 2.25 -5.39
N CYS A 88 -18.56 1.00 -4.93
CA CYS A 88 -17.78 0.70 -3.72
C CYS A 88 -16.27 0.91 -3.86
N LYS A 89 -15.76 1.12 -5.08
CA LYS A 89 -14.33 1.31 -5.40
C LYS A 89 -13.96 2.75 -5.72
N ILE A 90 -14.92 3.67 -5.68
CA ILE A 90 -14.68 5.11 -5.95
C ILE A 90 -13.58 5.66 -5.03
N SER A 91 -13.56 5.27 -3.76
CA SER A 91 -12.55 5.71 -2.78
C SER A 91 -11.11 5.35 -3.16
N ASN A 92 -10.87 4.39 -4.07
CA ASN A 92 -9.52 4.04 -4.52
C ASN A 92 -8.89 5.10 -5.44
N TYR A 93 -9.68 6.08 -5.90
CA TYR A 93 -9.23 7.13 -6.82
C TYR A 93 -9.08 8.49 -6.14
N PHE A 94 -9.62 8.67 -4.93
CA PHE A 94 -9.65 9.95 -4.23
C PHE A 94 -9.08 9.82 -2.82
N ILE A 95 -8.21 10.76 -2.43
CA ILE A 95 -7.78 10.94 -1.05
C ILE A 95 -8.69 12.00 -0.42
N CYS A 96 -9.31 11.70 0.71
CA CYS A 96 -9.92 12.73 1.54
C CYS A 96 -8.80 13.45 2.31
N LEU A 97 -8.58 14.73 1.98
CA LEU A 97 -7.66 15.63 2.69
C LEU A 97 -8.40 16.36 3.82
#